data_AF-A0AAD8T0X1-F1
#
_entry.id   AF-A0AAD8T0X1-F1
#
_cell.length_a   1.000
_cell.length_b   1.000
_cell.length_c   1.000
_cell.angle_alpha   90.00
_cell.angle_beta   90.00
_cell.angle_gamma   90.00
#
_symmetry.space_group_name_H-M   'P 1'
#
loop_
_entity.id
_entity.type
_entity.pdbx_description
1 polymer ?
#
loop_
_entity_poly.entity_id
_entity_poly.type
_entity_poly.pdbx_seq_one_letter_code
_entity_poly.pdbx_strand_id
1 'polypeptide(L)'
;MRRVVTTEIVCPARHKWLHDKRANEADNFTRYIYNLTGASGGNLDVRHVARHYCGNVIRRLVFGSRYFGEPQADGGPGPLEVEHMDATFTSLGLLFSFCISDYLPRLLALDLDGHEKMVKEADARVNRLHDTVIEERWRLWEGGKRLEEHDDFLDVLISLKDGDGNPLLMIDEIKVLCMDMTLAGTDNPSNAVEWALAEMVNSPELLAKAVEEIDRTIGRERLVKESDLPQLNYIKACIREAFRLHPIAPFNVPHVAIADSVVVWDEPLHFKPERHMGDGIDVVLTESELRFISFSTGRRGCMASSLWTAMCLMLFTRILQGFTLTKPAGVIDDPSSFFFLNKDDPSS
;
A
#
# COMPACT_ATOMS: atom_id res chain seq x y z
N MET A 1 -9.75 -18.64 -7.01
CA MET A 1 -9.02 -17.45 -6.57
C MET A 1 -9.89 -16.22 -6.30
N ARG A 2 -10.37 -15.44 -7.30
CA ARG A 2 -11.13 -14.18 -7.03
C ARG A 2 -12.25 -14.33 -5.99
N ARG A 3 -13.12 -15.34 -6.16
CA ARG A 3 -14.21 -15.63 -5.21
C ARG A 3 -13.68 -15.79 -3.79
N VAL A 4 -12.68 -16.65 -3.59
CA VAL A 4 -12.03 -16.91 -2.30
C VAL A 4 -11.53 -15.62 -1.67
N VAL A 5 -10.75 -14.82 -2.40
CA VAL A 5 -10.24 -13.55 -1.87
C VAL A 5 -11.40 -12.63 -1.47
N THR A 6 -12.40 -12.46 -2.33
CA THR A 6 -13.54 -11.57 -2.05
C THR A 6 -14.42 -12.02 -0.88
N THR A 7 -14.66 -13.31 -0.73
CA THR A 7 -15.59 -13.83 0.29
C THR A 7 -14.90 -14.08 1.62
N GLU A 8 -13.63 -14.50 1.59
CA GLU A 8 -12.92 -14.96 2.78
C GLU A 8 -11.92 -13.94 3.33
N ILE A 9 -11.30 -13.12 2.48
CA ILE A 9 -10.16 -12.27 2.87
C ILE A 9 -10.55 -10.80 2.99
N VAL A 10 -11.12 -10.24 1.93
CA VAL A 10 -11.42 -8.79 1.87
C VAL A 10 -12.90 -8.48 2.15
N CYS A 11 -13.62 -9.42 2.77
CA CYS A 11 -15.04 -9.23 3.11
C CYS A 11 -15.22 -8.34 4.36
N PRO A 12 -16.40 -7.70 4.54
CA PRO A 12 -16.64 -6.81 5.67
C PRO A 12 -16.44 -7.47 7.04
N ALA A 13 -16.81 -8.75 7.16
CA ALA A 13 -16.62 -9.51 8.39
C ALA A 13 -15.13 -9.64 8.75
N ARG A 14 -14.30 -9.97 7.76
CA ARG A 14 -12.85 -10.10 7.93
C ARG A 14 -12.18 -8.76 8.18
N HIS A 15 -12.65 -7.70 7.52
CA HIS A 15 -12.20 -6.34 7.76
C HIS A 15 -12.46 -5.89 9.21
N LYS A 16 -13.64 -6.21 9.76
CA LYS A 16 -13.98 -5.95 11.17
C LYS A 16 -13.15 -6.81 12.13
N TRP A 17 -12.97 -8.09 11.83
CA TRP A 17 -12.20 -9.02 12.65
C TRP A 17 -10.74 -8.57 12.83
N LEU A 18 -10.11 -8.06 11.77
CA LEU A 18 -8.71 -7.62 11.79
C LEU A 18 -8.53 -6.14 12.14
N HIS A 19 -9.58 -5.46 12.60
CA HIS A 19 -9.54 -4.03 12.93
C HIS A 19 -8.43 -3.71 13.94
N ASP A 20 -8.34 -4.48 15.04
CA ASP A 20 -7.42 -4.16 16.12
C ASP A 20 -5.96 -4.29 15.68
N LYS A 21 -5.65 -5.22 14.77
CA LYS A 21 -4.33 -5.33 14.17
C LYS A 21 -3.93 -4.06 13.42
N ARG A 22 -4.85 -3.47 12.64
CA ARG A 22 -4.60 -2.22 11.92
C ARG A 22 -4.49 -1.02 12.86
N ALA A 23 -5.36 -0.95 13.87
CA ALA A 23 -5.31 0.10 14.89
C ALA A 23 -3.98 0.07 15.66
N ASN A 24 -3.50 -1.12 16.02
CA ASN A 24 -2.21 -1.31 16.69
C ASN A 24 -1.04 -0.84 15.83
N GLU A 25 -1.04 -1.14 14.53
CA GLU A 25 0.01 -0.65 13.63
C GLU A 25 -0.03 0.88 13.47
N ALA A 26 -1.21 1.51 13.47
CA ALA A 26 -1.32 2.98 13.43
C ALA A 26 -0.71 3.64 14.68
N ASP A 27 -0.90 3.02 15.86
CA ASP A 27 -0.31 3.51 17.10
C ASP A 27 1.20 3.24 17.16
N ASN A 28 1.67 2.08 16.69
CA ASN A 28 3.10 1.78 16.57
C ASN A 28 3.80 2.74 15.62
N PHE A 29 3.18 3.09 14.49
CA PHE A 29 3.68 4.08 13.56
C PHE A 29 3.83 5.46 14.19
N THR A 30 2.79 5.91 14.90
CA THR A 30 2.82 7.20 15.62
C THR A 30 3.96 7.22 16.64
N ARG A 31 4.13 6.14 17.41
CA ARG A 31 5.23 5.99 18.38
C ARG A 31 6.60 5.99 17.70
N TYR A 32 6.74 5.30 16.57
CA TYR A 32 8.00 5.23 15.83
C TYR A 32 8.43 6.61 15.34
N ILE A 33 7.55 7.39 14.70
CA ILE A 33 7.87 8.76 14.28
C ILE A 33 8.18 9.63 15.49
N TYR A 34 7.41 9.52 16.59
CA TYR A 34 7.70 10.26 17.81
C TYR A 34 9.12 9.97 18.33
N ASN A 35 9.54 8.71 18.36
CA ASN A 35 10.89 8.32 18.78
C ASN A 35 11.98 8.88 17.85
N LEU A 36 11.76 8.84 16.53
CA LEU A 36 12.70 9.39 15.54
C LEU A 36 12.87 10.91 15.69
N THR A 37 11.75 11.64 15.83
CA THR A 37 11.75 13.10 15.91
C THR A 37 12.18 13.61 17.28
N GLY A 38 11.77 12.94 18.36
CA GLY A 38 12.09 13.32 19.74
C GLY A 38 13.55 13.10 20.13
N ALA A 39 14.26 12.20 19.45
CA ALA A 39 15.67 11.94 19.70
C ALA A 39 16.62 12.91 18.98
N SER A 40 16.19 13.60 17.93
CA SER A 40 17.14 14.33 17.06
C SER A 40 16.64 15.64 16.44
N GLY A 41 15.34 15.98 16.53
CA GLY A 41 14.79 17.12 15.78
C GLY A 41 15.07 17.05 14.27
N GLY A 42 15.34 15.84 13.77
CA GLY A 42 15.89 15.61 12.44
C GLY A 42 14.83 15.52 11.36
N ASN A 43 15.27 15.65 10.11
CA ASN A 43 14.41 15.48 8.94
C ASN A 43 13.81 14.06 8.91
N LEU A 44 12.51 13.97 8.64
CA LEU A 44 11.80 12.70 8.49
C LEU A 44 11.72 12.34 7.01
N ASP A 45 12.23 11.17 6.64
CA ASP A 45 11.96 10.59 5.32
C ASP A 45 10.54 9.99 5.32
N VAL A 46 9.60 10.76 4.77
CA VAL A 46 8.18 10.37 4.67
C VAL A 46 8.01 9.10 3.85
N ARG A 47 8.76 8.94 2.75
CA ARG A 47 8.72 7.75 1.91
C ARG A 47 9.10 6.52 2.71
N HIS A 48 10.22 6.59 3.44
CA HIS A 48 10.70 5.49 4.27
C HIS A 48 9.63 5.06 5.28
N VAL A 49 9.13 5.98 6.10
CA VAL A 49 8.17 5.63 7.17
C VAL A 49 6.81 5.21 6.62
N ALA A 50 6.34 5.79 5.51
CA ALA A 50 5.08 5.42 4.86
C ALA A 50 5.14 4.00 4.28
N ARG A 51 6.24 3.65 3.60
CA ARG A 51 6.47 2.30 3.07
C ARG A 51 6.48 1.26 4.19
N HIS A 52 7.23 1.52 5.26
CA HIS A 52 7.29 0.60 6.39
C HIS A 52 5.97 0.47 7.15
N TYR A 53 5.17 1.53 7.28
CA TYR A 53 3.82 1.42 7.83
C TYR A 53 2.95 0.46 7.00
N CYS A 54 2.90 0.66 5.68
CA CYS A 54 2.08 -0.17 4.79
C CYS A 54 2.57 -1.62 4.78
N GLY A 55 3.88 -1.83 4.72
CA GLY A 55 4.52 -3.13 4.84
C GLY A 55 4.20 -3.85 6.16
N ASN A 56 4.21 -3.13 7.29
CA ASN A 56 3.88 -3.70 8.59
C ASN A 56 2.40 -4.06 8.71
N VAL A 57 1.50 -3.19 8.23
CA VAL A 57 0.05 -3.49 8.20
C VAL A 57 -0.20 -4.74 7.38
N ILE A 58 0.31 -4.83 6.14
CA ILE A 58 0.05 -6.00 5.30
C ILE A 58 0.67 -7.26 5.88
N ARG A 59 1.90 -7.20 6.41
CA ARG A 59 2.55 -8.34 7.08
C ARG A 59 1.75 -8.80 8.30
N ARG A 60 1.22 -7.87 9.10
CA ARG A 60 0.38 -8.16 10.27
C ARG A 60 -0.97 -8.78 9.89
N LEU A 61 -1.53 -8.40 8.75
CA LEU A 61 -2.78 -8.96 8.22
C LEU A 61 -2.59 -10.31 7.54
N VAL A 62 -1.46 -10.52 6.84
CA VAL A 62 -1.17 -11.75 6.10
C VAL A 62 -0.58 -12.82 7.02
N PHE A 63 0.43 -12.48 7.81
CA PHE A 63 1.23 -13.43 8.60
C PHE A 63 1.05 -13.24 10.10
N GLY A 64 0.14 -12.38 10.55
CA GLY A 64 -0.09 -12.16 11.97
C GLY A 64 1.07 -11.52 12.71
N SER A 65 2.17 -11.17 12.03
CA SER A 65 3.43 -10.71 12.62
C SER A 65 3.82 -9.35 12.07
N ARG A 66 4.37 -8.50 12.94
CA ARG A 66 4.93 -7.20 12.54
C ARG A 66 6.34 -7.34 12.00
N TYR A 67 7.10 -8.31 12.52
CA TYR A 67 8.50 -8.53 12.21
C TYR A 67 8.71 -9.99 11.77
N PHE A 68 9.63 -10.20 10.84
CA PHE A 68 10.27 -11.48 10.57
C PHE A 68 11.47 -11.73 11.49
N GLY A 69 12.10 -10.65 11.98
CA GLY A 69 13.23 -10.71 12.92
C GLY A 69 12.93 -10.08 14.28
N GLU A 70 13.99 -9.74 15.00
CA GLU A 70 13.89 -9.06 16.29
C GLU A 70 13.50 -7.57 16.11
N PRO A 71 12.64 -7.03 16.99
CA PRO A 71 12.24 -5.64 16.92
C PRO A 71 13.39 -4.69 17.27
N GLN A 72 13.45 -3.54 16.58
CA GLN A 72 14.32 -2.46 17.00
C GLN A 72 13.76 -1.71 18.22
N ALA A 73 14.64 -1.14 19.04
CA ALA A 73 14.29 -0.46 20.29
C ALA A 73 13.39 0.78 20.07
N ASP A 74 13.52 1.43 18.91
CA ASP A 74 12.72 2.59 18.51
C ASP A 74 11.35 2.20 17.93
N GLY A 75 11.08 0.91 17.71
CA GLY A 75 9.88 0.40 17.04
C GLY A 75 9.96 0.47 15.51
N GLY A 76 11.13 0.79 14.95
CA GLY A 76 11.41 0.81 13.52
C GLY A 76 11.62 -0.57 12.90
N PRO A 77 11.87 -0.64 11.59
CA PRO A 77 12.11 -1.89 10.85
C PRO A 77 13.49 -2.46 11.16
N GLY A 78 13.61 -3.76 11.41
CA GLY A 78 14.91 -4.43 11.54
C GLY A 78 15.54 -4.74 10.17
N PRO A 79 16.74 -5.36 10.14
CA PRO A 79 17.44 -5.67 8.89
C PRO A 79 16.62 -6.54 7.93
N LEU A 80 15.83 -7.48 8.45
CA LEU A 80 14.97 -8.34 7.62
C LEU A 80 13.78 -7.58 7.05
N GLU A 81 13.23 -6.61 7.78
CA GLU A 81 12.14 -5.77 7.29
C GLU A 81 12.62 -4.78 6.23
N VAL A 82 13.83 -4.25 6.36
CA VAL A 82 14.46 -3.42 5.33
C VAL A 82 14.72 -4.26 4.08
N GLU A 83 15.35 -5.44 4.22
CA GLU A 83 15.58 -6.36 3.09
C GLU A 83 14.27 -6.74 2.39
N HIS A 84 13.24 -7.09 3.16
CA HIS A 84 11.91 -7.45 2.65
C HIS A 84 11.28 -6.31 1.84
N MET A 85 11.37 -5.08 2.36
CA MET A 85 10.81 -3.90 1.72
C MET A 85 11.58 -3.51 0.45
N ASP A 86 12.91 -3.50 0.50
CA ASP A 86 13.75 -3.17 -0.66
C ASP A 86 13.54 -4.19 -1.80
N ALA A 87 13.48 -5.48 -1.48
CA ALA A 87 13.18 -6.52 -2.47
C ALA A 87 11.75 -6.37 -3.03
N THR A 88 10.75 -6.10 -2.19
CA THR A 88 9.36 -5.85 -2.62
C THR A 88 9.29 -4.69 -3.62
N PHE A 89 9.94 -3.56 -3.31
CA PHE A 89 9.97 -2.39 -4.19
C PHE A 89 10.84 -2.58 -5.43
N THR A 90 11.84 -3.47 -5.39
CA THR A 90 12.59 -3.88 -6.57
C THR A 90 11.68 -4.62 -7.56
N SER A 91 10.91 -5.63 -7.10
CA SER A 91 9.95 -6.33 -7.97
C SER A 91 8.88 -5.38 -8.52
N LEU A 92 8.35 -4.48 -7.69
CA LEU A 92 7.34 -3.50 -8.12
C LEU A 92 7.89 -2.50 -9.14
N GLY A 93 9.11 -2.02 -8.96
CA GLY A 93 9.76 -1.09 -9.90
C GLY A 93 9.96 -1.69 -11.30
N LEU A 94 10.05 -3.02 -11.39
CA LEU A 94 10.24 -3.73 -12.65
C LEU A 94 8.93 -4.07 -13.38
N LEU A 95 7.77 -3.98 -12.71
CA LEU A 95 6.47 -4.35 -13.29
C LEU A 95 6.09 -3.53 -14.52
N PHE A 96 6.55 -2.28 -14.58
CA PHE A 96 6.29 -1.35 -15.69
C PHE A 96 7.57 -0.89 -16.39
N SER A 97 8.71 -1.54 -16.11
CA SER A 97 9.97 -1.20 -16.76
C SER A 97 9.91 -1.52 -18.24
N PHE A 98 10.45 -0.62 -19.07
CA PHE A 98 10.62 -0.90 -20.48
C PHE A 98 11.63 -2.03 -20.68
N CYS A 99 11.21 -3.13 -21.30
CA CYS A 99 12.07 -4.26 -21.66
C CYS A 99 11.96 -4.50 -23.16
N ILE A 100 13.06 -4.44 -23.91
CA ILE A 100 13.02 -4.62 -25.37
C ILE A 100 12.53 -6.03 -25.77
N SER A 101 12.80 -7.01 -24.91
CA SER A 101 12.40 -8.40 -25.12
C SER A 101 10.90 -8.63 -25.07
N ASP A 102 10.13 -7.76 -24.40
CA ASP A 102 8.65 -7.81 -24.39
C ASP A 102 8.06 -7.50 -25.77
N TYR A 103 8.77 -6.69 -26.57
CA TYR A 103 8.36 -6.30 -27.92
C TYR A 103 8.96 -7.19 -29.00
N LEU A 104 10.09 -7.84 -28.71
CA LEU A 104 10.82 -8.72 -29.62
C LEU A 104 11.01 -10.11 -28.98
N PRO A 105 10.05 -11.04 -29.13
CA PRO A 105 10.06 -12.32 -28.43
C PRO A 105 11.31 -13.18 -28.67
N ARG A 106 12.03 -12.95 -29.78
CA ARG A 106 13.29 -13.65 -30.08
C ARG A 106 14.44 -13.27 -29.13
N LEU A 107 14.33 -12.14 -28.43
CA LEU A 107 15.33 -11.65 -27.48
C LEU A 107 15.05 -12.09 -26.04
N LEU A 108 13.92 -12.75 -25.77
CA LEU A 108 13.49 -13.11 -24.42
C LEU A 108 14.55 -13.87 -23.64
N ALA A 109 15.22 -14.85 -24.26
CA ALA A 109 16.23 -15.68 -23.61
C ALA A 109 17.55 -14.95 -23.29
N LEU A 110 17.73 -13.71 -23.76
CA LEU A 110 18.98 -12.95 -23.59
C LEU A 110 19.01 -12.10 -22.31
N ASP A 111 17.85 -11.79 -21.72
CA ASP A 111 17.72 -10.92 -20.54
C ASP A 111 18.59 -9.64 -20.64
N LEU A 112 18.48 -8.93 -21.78
CA LEU A 112 19.42 -7.84 -22.14
C LEU A 112 19.50 -6.72 -21.09
N ASP A 113 18.38 -6.43 -20.43
CA ASP A 113 18.26 -5.41 -19.39
C ASP A 113 18.50 -5.99 -17.98
N GLY A 114 18.66 -7.31 -17.85
CA GLY A 114 18.84 -8.01 -16.58
C GLY A 114 17.58 -8.07 -15.70
N HIS A 115 16.42 -7.64 -16.21
CA HIS A 115 15.16 -7.56 -15.46
C HIS A 115 14.72 -8.94 -14.96
N GLU A 116 14.87 -10.00 -15.76
CA GLU A 116 14.48 -11.35 -15.34
C GLU A 116 15.32 -11.80 -14.15
N LYS A 117 16.63 -11.59 -14.20
CA LYS A 117 17.53 -11.86 -13.07
C LYS A 117 17.17 -11.03 -11.83
N MET A 118 16.93 -9.73 -11.99
CA MET A 118 16.62 -8.84 -10.88
C MET A 118 15.30 -9.20 -10.19
N VAL A 119 14.23 -9.49 -10.94
CA VAL A 119 12.96 -9.96 -10.38
C VAL A 119 13.16 -11.30 -9.64
N LYS A 120 13.87 -12.26 -10.24
CA LYS A 120 14.14 -13.56 -9.58
C LYS A 120 14.88 -13.40 -8.26
N GLU A 121 15.88 -12.53 -8.21
CA GLU A 121 16.65 -12.28 -6.97
C GLU A 121 15.79 -11.57 -5.91
N ALA A 122 14.97 -10.60 -6.32
CA ALA A 122 14.05 -9.89 -5.42
C ALA A 122 12.97 -10.85 -4.88
N ASP A 123 12.32 -11.62 -5.75
CA ASP A 123 11.32 -12.60 -5.37
C ASP A 123 11.92 -13.69 -4.47
N ALA A 124 13.14 -14.14 -4.71
CA ALA A 124 13.82 -15.10 -3.84
C ALA A 124 14.03 -14.55 -2.42
N ARG A 125 14.37 -13.25 -2.27
CA ARG A 125 14.53 -12.62 -0.95
C ARG A 125 13.20 -12.50 -0.21
N VAL A 126 12.14 -12.10 -0.91
CA VAL A 126 10.78 -12.02 -0.33
C VAL A 126 10.26 -13.40 0.04
N ASN A 127 10.29 -14.34 -0.91
CA ASN A 127 9.76 -15.70 -0.72
C ASN A 127 10.49 -16.44 0.39
N ARG A 128 11.80 -16.24 0.57
CA ARG A 128 12.54 -16.85 1.71
C ARG A 128 11.88 -16.54 3.06
N LEU A 129 11.44 -15.30 3.27
CA LEU A 129 10.81 -14.88 4.53
C LEU A 129 9.36 -15.36 4.61
N HIS A 130 8.62 -15.29 3.49
CA HIS A 130 7.22 -15.74 3.45
C HIS A 130 7.09 -17.25 3.60
N ASP A 131 7.86 -18.01 2.84
CA ASP A 131 7.83 -19.47 2.80
C ASP A 131 8.17 -20.08 4.15
N THR A 132 9.10 -19.47 4.91
CA THR A 132 9.40 -19.90 6.27
C THR A 132 8.13 -19.95 7.13
N VAL A 133 7.32 -18.88 7.10
CA VAL A 133 6.07 -18.79 7.87
C VAL A 133 4.99 -19.69 7.28
N ILE A 134 4.85 -19.70 5.95
CA ILE A 134 3.80 -20.45 5.26
C ILE A 134 3.99 -21.96 5.45
N GLU A 135 5.21 -22.46 5.25
CA GLU A 135 5.51 -23.88 5.37
C GLU A 135 5.41 -24.38 6.81
N GLU A 136 5.83 -23.57 7.78
CA GLU A 136 5.65 -23.89 9.19
C GLU A 136 4.16 -24.08 9.52
N ARG A 137 3.33 -23.11 9.15
CA ARG A 137 1.88 -23.17 9.44
C ARG A 137 1.17 -24.26 8.65
N TRP A 138 1.57 -24.50 7.40
CA TRP A 138 1.05 -25.59 6.59
C TRP A 138 1.31 -26.96 7.26
N ARG A 139 2.55 -27.21 7.72
CA ARG A 139 2.90 -28.45 8.42
C ARG A 139 2.12 -28.65 9.71
N LEU A 140 1.90 -27.58 10.48
CA LEU A 140 1.09 -27.64 11.71
C LEU A 140 -0.36 -28.03 11.41
N TRP A 141 -0.94 -27.43 10.35
CA TRP A 141 -2.29 -27.73 9.91
C TRP A 141 -2.44 -29.16 9.39
N GLU A 142 -1.51 -29.65 8.56
CA GLU A 142 -1.49 -31.06 8.09
C GLU A 142 -1.37 -32.05 9.25
N GLY A 143 -0.63 -31.69 10.30
CA GLY A 143 -0.48 -32.46 11.53
C GLY A 143 -1.73 -32.48 12.42
N GLY A 144 -2.85 -31.87 11.99
CA GLY A 144 -4.10 -31.82 12.74
C GLY A 144 -4.07 -30.91 13.97
N LYS A 145 -3.02 -30.07 14.12
CA LYS A 145 -2.96 -29.07 15.17
C LYS A 145 -3.81 -27.88 14.76
N ARG A 146 -4.73 -27.48 15.64
CA ARG A 146 -5.50 -26.26 15.45
C ARG A 146 -4.61 -25.06 15.80
N LEU A 147 -4.53 -24.11 14.88
CA LEU A 147 -3.88 -22.82 15.09
C LEU A 147 -4.83 -21.97 15.96
N GLU A 148 -4.90 -22.24 17.26
CA GLU A 148 -5.83 -21.56 18.17
C GLU A 148 -5.46 -20.10 18.46
N GLU A 149 -4.33 -19.61 17.96
CA GLU A 149 -3.76 -18.30 18.34
C GLU A 149 -3.46 -17.34 17.17
N HIS A 150 -3.81 -17.69 15.93
CA HIS A 150 -3.46 -16.85 14.78
C HIS A 150 -4.71 -16.46 13.98
N ASP A 151 -5.07 -15.19 14.14
CA ASP A 151 -6.21 -14.55 13.52
C ASP A 151 -5.76 -13.74 12.29
N ASP A 152 -5.31 -14.38 11.20
CA ASP A 152 -4.83 -13.68 10.00
C ASP A 152 -5.24 -14.35 8.67
N PHE A 153 -4.84 -13.74 7.55
CA PHE A 153 -5.24 -14.23 6.23
C PHE A 153 -4.60 -15.56 5.85
N LEU A 154 -3.36 -15.84 6.27
CA LEU A 154 -2.69 -17.11 5.95
C LEU A 154 -3.49 -18.28 6.54
N ASP A 155 -3.95 -18.18 7.77
CA ASP A 155 -4.71 -19.28 8.40
C ASP A 155 -6.11 -19.44 7.82
N VAL A 156 -6.71 -18.32 7.38
CA VAL A 156 -7.94 -18.38 6.60
C VAL A 156 -7.68 -19.18 5.32
N LEU A 157 -6.66 -18.83 4.52
CA LEU A 157 -6.35 -19.51 3.27
C LEU A 157 -6.05 -21.01 3.47
N ILE A 158 -5.26 -21.36 4.48
CA ILE A 158 -4.90 -22.75 4.82
C ILE A 158 -6.14 -23.55 5.25
N SER A 159 -7.07 -22.94 5.99
CA SER A 159 -8.23 -23.65 6.57
C SER A 159 -9.39 -23.86 5.61
N LEU A 160 -9.39 -23.25 4.41
CA LEU A 160 -10.47 -23.40 3.44
C LEU A 160 -10.53 -24.83 2.90
N LYS A 161 -11.76 -25.35 2.84
CA LYS A 161 -12.05 -26.69 2.32
C LYS A 161 -13.09 -26.65 1.20
N ASP A 162 -13.02 -27.61 0.30
CA ASP A 162 -14.05 -27.84 -0.72
C ASP A 162 -15.27 -28.57 -0.13
N GLY A 163 -16.25 -28.88 -0.99
CA GLY A 163 -17.48 -29.57 -0.58
C GLY A 163 -17.26 -31.01 -0.07
N ASP A 164 -16.12 -31.61 -0.41
CA ASP A 164 -15.73 -32.96 -0.02
C ASP A 164 -14.83 -32.97 1.24
N GLY A 165 -14.50 -31.78 1.78
CA GLY A 165 -13.69 -31.62 2.98
C GLY A 165 -12.17 -31.64 2.73
N ASN A 166 -11.73 -31.64 1.47
CA ASN A 166 -10.33 -31.52 1.09
C ASN A 166 -9.88 -30.05 1.13
N PRO A 167 -8.58 -29.75 1.30
CA PRO A 167 -8.08 -28.38 1.17
C PRO A 167 -8.51 -27.75 -0.16
N LEU A 168 -9.06 -26.55 -0.09
CA LEU A 168 -9.52 -25.80 -1.26
C LEU A 168 -8.37 -25.21 -2.08
N LEU A 169 -7.23 -24.96 -1.42
CA LEU A 169 -6.04 -24.34 -2.00
C LEU A 169 -4.81 -25.20 -1.70
N MET A 170 -3.92 -25.30 -2.69
CA MET A 170 -2.60 -25.91 -2.53
C MET A 170 -1.62 -24.89 -1.92
N ILE A 171 -0.56 -25.38 -1.26
CA ILE A 171 0.45 -24.50 -0.63
C ILE A 171 1.06 -23.49 -1.61
N ASP A 172 1.31 -23.88 -2.86
CA ASP A 172 1.85 -22.97 -3.89
C ASP A 172 0.87 -21.85 -4.25
N GLU A 173 -0.44 -22.13 -4.27
CA GLU A 173 -1.48 -21.12 -4.50
C GLU A 173 -1.57 -20.14 -3.32
N ILE A 174 -1.35 -20.63 -2.10
CA ILE A 174 -1.30 -19.80 -0.89
C ILE A 174 -0.06 -18.89 -0.92
N LYS A 175 1.12 -19.42 -1.25
CA LYS A 175 2.35 -18.64 -1.42
C LYS A 175 2.16 -17.49 -2.40
N VAL A 176 1.60 -17.77 -3.58
CA VAL A 176 1.31 -16.74 -4.58
C VAL A 176 0.31 -15.70 -4.06
N LEU A 177 -0.76 -16.10 -3.37
CA LEU A 177 -1.71 -15.14 -2.80
C LEU A 177 -1.10 -14.24 -1.73
N CYS A 178 -0.24 -14.78 -0.86
CA CYS A 178 0.48 -14.01 0.16
C CYS A 178 1.43 -12.99 -0.47
N MET A 179 2.15 -13.39 -1.52
CA MET A 179 3.03 -12.50 -2.29
C MET A 179 2.21 -11.39 -2.98
N ASP A 180 1.15 -11.75 -3.72
CA ASP A 180 0.26 -10.80 -4.39
C ASP A 180 -0.32 -9.76 -3.42
N MET A 181 -0.79 -10.19 -2.24
CA MET A 181 -1.30 -9.30 -1.21
C MET A 181 -0.21 -8.37 -0.67
N THR A 182 1.02 -8.86 -0.52
CA THR A 182 2.16 -8.07 -0.04
C THR A 182 2.59 -7.01 -1.05
N LEU A 183 2.79 -7.41 -2.31
CA LEU A 183 3.16 -6.50 -3.40
C LEU A 183 2.10 -5.43 -3.59
N ALA A 184 0.83 -5.87 -3.73
CA ALA A 184 -0.27 -4.95 -3.90
C ALA A 184 -0.32 -4.00 -2.71
N GLY A 185 -0.37 -4.55 -1.48
CA GLY A 185 -0.62 -3.96 -0.16
C GLY A 185 0.35 -2.88 0.34
N THR A 186 1.53 -2.79 -0.26
CA THR A 186 2.63 -2.00 0.31
C THR A 186 2.82 -0.65 -0.38
N ASP A 187 2.88 -0.63 -1.71
CA ASP A 187 3.26 0.57 -2.46
C ASP A 187 2.15 1.61 -2.53
N ASN A 188 0.94 1.19 -2.94
CA ASN A 188 -0.14 2.11 -3.27
C ASN A 188 -0.47 3.18 -2.20
N PRO A 189 -0.65 2.87 -0.89
CA PRO A 189 -0.97 3.90 0.11
C PRO A 189 0.24 4.74 0.44
N SER A 190 1.42 4.13 0.48
CA SER A 190 2.65 4.83 0.84
C SER A 190 2.92 5.95 -0.17
N ASN A 191 2.77 5.64 -1.45
CA ASN A 191 2.92 6.56 -2.56
C ASN A 191 1.82 7.64 -2.57
N ALA A 192 0.55 7.25 -2.36
CA ALA A 192 -0.56 8.22 -2.29
C ALA A 192 -0.35 9.27 -1.18
N VAL A 193 0.10 8.83 0.00
CA VAL A 193 0.36 9.73 1.12
C VAL A 193 1.60 10.58 0.89
N GLU A 194 2.68 9.99 0.37
CA GLU A 194 3.89 10.73 0.03
C GLU A 194 3.57 11.90 -0.92
N TRP A 195 2.84 11.64 -2.00
CA TRP A 195 2.43 12.68 -2.95
C TRP A 195 1.48 13.71 -2.35
N ALA A 196 0.48 13.28 -1.57
CA ALA A 196 -0.42 14.22 -0.92
C ALA A 196 0.34 15.20 -0.02
N LEU A 197 1.31 14.70 0.75
CA LEU A 197 2.15 15.52 1.61
C LEU A 197 3.10 16.41 0.80
N ALA A 198 3.69 15.90 -0.28
CA ALA A 198 4.57 16.66 -1.16
C ALA A 198 3.84 17.83 -1.86
N GLU A 199 2.58 17.65 -2.27
CA GLU A 199 1.76 18.73 -2.84
C GLU A 199 1.36 19.75 -1.77
N MET A 200 1.00 19.27 -0.57
CA MET A 200 0.48 20.13 0.49
C MET A 200 1.56 20.89 1.25
N VAL A 201 2.81 20.39 1.32
CA VAL A 201 3.90 21.04 2.09
C VAL A 201 4.21 22.44 1.59
N ASN A 202 3.96 22.73 0.30
CA ASN A 202 4.15 24.05 -0.29
C ASN A 202 2.91 24.96 -0.15
N SER A 203 1.83 24.47 0.46
CA SER A 203 0.55 25.16 0.60
C SER A 203 0.06 25.20 2.05
N PRO A 204 0.50 26.18 2.86
CA PRO A 204 0.11 26.29 4.28
C PRO A 204 -1.40 26.35 4.50
N GLU A 205 -2.16 26.93 3.56
CA GLU A 205 -3.62 26.98 3.62
C GLU A 205 -4.26 25.59 3.55
N LEU A 206 -3.78 24.73 2.64
CA LEU A 206 -4.31 23.37 2.48
C LEU A 206 -4.04 22.55 3.75
N LEU A 207 -2.84 22.67 4.32
CA LEU A 207 -2.46 22.03 5.58
C LEU A 207 -3.33 22.52 6.74
N ALA A 208 -3.49 23.84 6.88
CA ALA A 208 -4.28 24.43 7.97
C ALA A 208 -5.74 23.95 7.92
N LYS A 209 -6.35 23.89 6.73
CA LYS A 209 -7.73 23.41 6.55
C LYS A 209 -7.88 21.93 6.87
N ALA A 210 -6.86 21.12 6.56
CA ALA A 210 -6.84 19.70 6.93
C ALA A 210 -6.74 19.51 8.46
N VAL A 211 -5.86 20.26 9.12
CA VAL A 211 -5.74 20.25 10.58
C VAL A 211 -7.02 20.75 11.25
N GLU A 212 -7.66 21.80 10.72
CA GLU A 212 -8.92 22.33 11.24
C GLU A 212 -10.04 21.30 11.17
N GLU A 213 -10.17 20.53 10.08
CA GLU A 213 -11.16 19.45 9.99
C GLU A 213 -10.93 18.38 11.08
N ILE A 214 -9.67 17.99 11.29
CA ILE A 214 -9.30 17.00 12.31
C ILE A 214 -9.65 17.54 13.71
N ASP A 215 -9.20 18.76 14.03
CA ASP A 215 -9.44 19.40 15.33
C ASP A 215 -10.93 19.55 15.62
N ARG A 216 -11.72 19.96 14.63
CA ARG A 216 -13.18 20.13 14.77
C ARG A 216 -13.90 18.80 14.98
N THR A 217 -13.47 17.74 14.30
CA THR A 217 -14.20 16.46 14.26
C THR A 217 -13.79 15.52 15.39
N ILE A 218 -12.51 15.51 15.74
CA ILE A 218 -11.90 14.54 16.67
C ILE A 218 -11.48 15.21 17.98
N GLY A 219 -11.07 16.48 17.91
CA GLY A 219 -10.44 17.18 19.02
C GLY A 219 -8.96 16.81 19.19
N ARG A 220 -8.34 17.37 20.25
CA ARG A 220 -6.90 17.24 20.54
C ARG A 220 -6.56 16.24 21.66
N GLU A 221 -7.58 15.70 22.32
CA GLU A 221 -7.42 14.83 23.51
C GLU A 221 -7.14 13.36 23.16
N ARG A 222 -7.33 12.97 21.89
CA ARG A 222 -7.14 11.59 21.45
C ARG A 222 -6.70 11.51 19.99
N LEU A 223 -6.09 10.38 19.64
CA LEU A 223 -5.73 10.07 18.27
C LEU A 223 -6.95 9.60 17.45
N VAL A 224 -6.89 9.78 16.13
CA VAL A 224 -7.92 9.34 15.16
C VAL A 224 -8.09 7.82 15.16
N LYS A 225 -9.33 7.33 15.07
CA LYS A 225 -9.66 5.92 14.90
C LYS A 225 -10.35 5.68 13.56
N GLU A 226 -10.36 4.45 13.06
CA GLU A 226 -11.02 4.11 11.78
C GLU A 226 -12.51 4.52 11.76
N SER A 227 -13.18 4.50 12.92
CA SER A 227 -14.58 4.94 13.06
C SER A 227 -14.81 6.43 12.80
N ASP A 228 -13.76 7.26 12.87
CA ASP A 228 -13.84 8.71 12.64
C ASP A 228 -13.76 9.05 11.14
N LEU A 229 -13.16 8.18 10.32
CA LEU A 229 -12.88 8.42 8.89
C LEU A 229 -14.09 8.84 8.05
N PRO A 230 -15.33 8.33 8.27
CA PRO A 230 -16.48 8.79 7.51
C PRO A 230 -16.72 10.31 7.60
N GLN A 231 -16.30 10.94 8.69
CA GLN A 231 -16.52 12.38 8.96
C GLN A 231 -15.38 13.28 8.45
N LEU A 232 -14.25 12.72 8.02
CA LEU A 232 -13.07 13.47 7.56
C LEU A 232 -13.09 13.66 6.04
N ASN A 233 -14.03 14.49 5.56
CA ASN A 233 -14.28 14.65 4.13
C ASN A 233 -13.17 15.38 3.39
N TYR A 234 -12.56 16.39 3.99
CA TYR A 234 -11.46 17.14 3.41
C TYR A 234 -10.17 16.28 3.34
N ILE A 235 -9.89 15.52 4.39
CA ILE A 235 -8.80 14.51 4.38
C ILE A 235 -8.99 13.50 3.23
N LYS A 236 -10.21 12.96 3.05
CA LYS A 236 -10.54 12.08 1.92
C LYS A 236 -10.31 12.76 0.58
N ALA A 237 -10.66 14.04 0.46
CA ALA A 237 -10.47 14.82 -0.75
C ALA A 237 -8.99 15.03 -1.10
N CYS A 238 -8.14 15.34 -0.12
CA CYS A 238 -6.69 15.49 -0.33
C CYS A 238 -6.06 14.21 -0.93
N ILE A 239 -6.38 13.04 -0.35
CA ILE A 239 -5.89 11.76 -0.88
C ILE A 239 -6.47 11.44 -2.26
N ARG A 240 -7.77 11.68 -2.46
CA ARG A 240 -8.41 11.47 -3.77
C ARG A 240 -7.74 12.31 -4.87
N GLU A 241 -7.36 13.52 -4.53
CA GLU A 241 -6.75 14.44 -5.47
C GLU A 241 -5.28 14.10 -5.74
N ALA A 242 -4.53 13.65 -4.72
CA ALA A 242 -3.21 13.06 -4.91
C ALA A 242 -3.25 11.87 -5.88
N PHE A 243 -4.21 10.94 -5.75
CA PHE A 243 -4.40 9.86 -6.72
C PHE A 243 -4.72 10.35 -8.14
N ARG A 244 -5.40 11.50 -8.27
CA ARG A 244 -5.77 12.05 -9.58
C ARG A 244 -4.56 12.64 -10.31
N LEU A 245 -3.66 13.32 -9.60
CA LEU A 245 -2.45 13.93 -10.19
C LEU A 245 -1.31 12.95 -10.33
N HIS A 246 -1.17 12.09 -9.32
CA HIS A 246 -0.09 11.13 -9.16
C HIS A 246 -0.69 9.72 -9.10
N PRO A 247 -1.33 9.25 -10.18
CA PRO A 247 -1.88 7.90 -10.22
C PRO A 247 -0.73 6.91 -10.07
N ILE A 248 -0.77 6.05 -9.05
CA ILE A 248 0.28 5.08 -8.75
C ILE A 248 0.51 4.11 -9.91
N ALA A 249 -0.57 3.76 -10.62
CA ALA A 249 -0.52 3.02 -11.85
C ALA A 249 -1.17 3.87 -12.96
N PRO A 250 -0.43 4.76 -13.64
CA PRO A 250 -0.96 5.64 -14.68
C PRO A 250 -1.67 4.87 -15.80
N PHE A 251 -1.22 3.64 -16.06
CA PHE A 251 -1.79 2.74 -17.05
C PHE A 251 -2.65 1.60 -16.46
N ASN A 252 -2.85 1.58 -15.13
CA ASN A 252 -3.35 0.41 -14.39
C ASN A 252 -2.55 -0.87 -14.72
N VAL A 253 -2.92 -2.02 -14.12
CA VAL A 253 -2.34 -3.31 -14.54
C VAL A 253 -2.75 -3.56 -16.00
N PRO A 254 -1.84 -3.98 -16.92
CA PRO A 254 -2.15 -4.11 -18.33
C PRO A 254 -3.37 -5.01 -18.57
N HIS A 255 -4.34 -4.46 -19.31
CA HIS A 255 -5.47 -5.21 -19.84
C HIS A 255 -5.21 -5.54 -21.31
N VAL A 256 -5.55 -6.75 -21.73
CA VAL A 256 -5.56 -7.11 -23.15
C VAL A 256 -6.99 -6.98 -23.67
N ALA A 257 -7.15 -6.22 -24.75
CA ALA A 257 -8.42 -6.09 -25.44
C ALA A 257 -8.82 -7.45 -26.02
N ILE A 258 -10.04 -7.90 -25.71
CA ILE A 258 -10.67 -9.04 -26.39
C ILE A 258 -11.56 -8.58 -27.56
N ALA A 259 -11.74 -7.26 -27.72
CA ALA A 259 -12.44 -6.58 -28.79
C ALA A 259 -12.07 -5.08 -28.80
N ASP A 260 -12.29 -4.38 -29.92
CA ASP A 260 -11.94 -2.97 -30.12
C ASP A 260 -12.72 -2.01 -29.19
N SER A 261 -12.11 -0.88 -28.78
CA SER A 261 -12.71 0.12 -27.87
C SER A 261 -12.07 1.53 -28.00
N VAL A 262 -12.78 2.60 -27.56
CA VAL A 262 -12.35 4.02 -27.63
C VAL A 262 -12.53 4.72 -26.27
N VAL A 263 -11.60 5.60 -25.86
CA VAL A 263 -11.62 6.35 -24.58
C VAL A 263 -11.12 7.79 -24.78
N VAL A 264 -11.77 8.82 -24.20
CA VAL A 264 -11.36 10.26 -24.28
C VAL A 264 -11.68 11.04 -22.98
N TRP A 265 -10.86 12.06 -22.64
CA TRP A 265 -10.97 12.97 -21.47
C TRP A 265 -10.89 14.46 -21.86
N ASP A 266 -11.42 15.36 -21.00
CA ASP A 266 -11.33 16.84 -21.11
C ASP A 266 -10.52 17.44 -19.94
N GLU A 267 -9.66 18.43 -20.23
CA GLU A 267 -8.71 19.11 -19.33
C GLU A 267 -7.93 18.22 -18.30
N PRO A 268 -7.20 17.18 -18.73
CA PRO A 268 -6.65 16.18 -17.82
C PRO A 268 -5.47 16.64 -16.93
N LEU A 269 -4.83 17.77 -17.22
CA LEU A 269 -3.51 18.14 -16.65
C LEU A 269 -3.54 19.04 -15.39
N HIS A 270 -4.70 19.40 -14.85
CA HIS A 270 -4.80 20.35 -13.72
C HIS A 270 -5.25 19.72 -12.39
N PHE A 271 -4.49 19.98 -11.29
CA PHE A 271 -4.86 19.69 -9.89
C PHE A 271 -6.04 20.53 -9.41
N LYS A 272 -7.21 19.91 -9.24
CA LYS A 272 -8.48 20.57 -8.92
C LYS A 272 -9.43 19.60 -8.17
N PRO A 273 -9.27 19.42 -6.85
CA PRO A 273 -10.10 18.52 -6.04
C PRO A 273 -11.60 18.85 -6.09
N GLU A 274 -11.95 20.12 -6.30
CA GLU A 274 -13.32 20.62 -6.34
C GLU A 274 -14.15 19.96 -7.45
N ARG A 275 -13.51 19.39 -8.49
CA ARG A 275 -14.20 18.63 -9.56
C ARG A 275 -14.88 17.36 -9.05
N HIS A 276 -14.53 16.89 -7.85
CA HIS A 276 -15.11 15.72 -7.21
C HIS A 276 -16.16 16.08 -6.14
N MET A 277 -16.46 17.36 -5.98
CA MET A 277 -17.45 17.87 -5.02
C MET A 277 -18.70 18.39 -5.73
N GLY A 278 -19.84 18.34 -5.04
CA GLY A 278 -21.12 18.85 -5.49
C GLY A 278 -22.23 18.55 -4.47
N ASP A 279 -23.33 19.29 -4.52
CA ASP A 279 -24.45 19.08 -3.60
C ASP A 279 -25.01 17.65 -3.74
N GLY A 280 -25.01 16.91 -2.64
CA GLY A 280 -25.53 15.54 -2.58
C GLY A 280 -24.58 14.42 -3.04
N ILE A 281 -23.30 14.73 -3.32
CA ILE A 281 -22.30 13.73 -3.72
C ILE A 281 -21.53 13.22 -2.49
N ASP A 282 -21.61 11.92 -2.21
CA ASP A 282 -20.71 11.25 -1.26
C ASP A 282 -19.39 10.86 -1.94
N VAL A 283 -18.27 11.35 -1.41
CA VAL A 283 -16.95 11.20 -2.03
C VAL A 283 -16.35 9.86 -1.61
N VAL A 284 -16.42 8.89 -2.52
CA VAL A 284 -15.77 7.58 -2.39
C VAL A 284 -14.54 7.47 -3.31
N LEU A 285 -13.52 6.71 -2.90
CA LEU A 285 -12.31 6.51 -3.72
C LEU A 285 -12.50 5.52 -4.88
N THR A 286 -13.58 4.71 -4.84
CA THR A 286 -14.01 3.87 -5.97
C THR A 286 -14.79 4.70 -6.99
N GLU A 287 -14.42 4.64 -8.27
CA GLU A 287 -15.10 5.41 -9.32
C GLU A 287 -16.01 4.51 -10.18
N SER A 288 -17.33 4.62 -10.00
CA SER A 288 -18.35 3.91 -10.77
C SER A 288 -18.59 4.49 -12.16
N GLU A 289 -18.35 5.80 -12.34
CA GLU A 289 -18.60 6.53 -13.59
C GLU A 289 -17.39 6.50 -14.54
N LEU A 290 -16.36 5.72 -14.18
CA LEU A 290 -15.14 5.49 -14.95
C LEU A 290 -14.39 6.77 -15.32
N ARG A 291 -14.54 7.84 -14.53
CA ARG A 291 -13.93 9.12 -14.87
C ARG A 291 -12.43 9.19 -14.65
N PHE A 292 -11.94 8.28 -13.85
CA PHE A 292 -10.56 7.85 -13.78
C PHE A 292 -10.58 6.49 -13.11
N ILE A 293 -9.54 5.70 -13.34
CA ILE A 293 -9.50 4.32 -12.88
C ILE A 293 -8.44 4.22 -11.78
N SER A 294 -8.84 4.50 -10.53
CA SER A 294 -7.99 4.39 -9.33
C SER A 294 -7.80 2.94 -8.87
N PHE A 295 -8.86 2.14 -8.95
CA PHE A 295 -8.91 0.77 -8.44
C PHE A 295 -9.25 -0.26 -9.53
N SER A 296 -9.13 0.05 -10.82
CA SER A 296 -9.75 -0.75 -11.90
C SER A 296 -11.29 -0.84 -11.75
N THR A 297 -11.98 -1.51 -12.67
CA THR A 297 -13.42 -1.75 -12.61
C THR A 297 -13.78 -3.15 -13.15
N GLY A 298 -15.04 -3.56 -13.00
CA GLY A 298 -15.56 -4.80 -13.57
C GLY A 298 -14.89 -6.06 -13.01
N ARG A 299 -14.69 -7.08 -13.86
CA ARG A 299 -14.23 -8.42 -13.43
C ARG A 299 -12.83 -8.43 -12.80
N ARG A 300 -12.02 -7.39 -13.04
CA ARG A 300 -10.65 -7.26 -12.52
C ARG A 300 -10.46 -6.02 -11.64
N GLY A 301 -11.56 -5.33 -11.27
CA GLY A 301 -11.53 -4.28 -10.25
C GLY A 301 -10.91 -4.77 -8.94
N CYS A 302 -10.16 -3.89 -8.28
CA CYS A 302 -9.46 -4.13 -7.03
C CYS A 302 -10.44 -4.64 -5.97
N MET A 303 -10.12 -5.81 -5.42
CA MET A 303 -10.98 -6.47 -4.43
C MET A 303 -10.86 -5.83 -3.04
N ALA A 304 -9.74 -5.15 -2.76
CA ALA A 304 -9.38 -4.62 -1.45
C ALA A 304 -9.64 -3.11 -1.30
N SER A 305 -10.43 -2.49 -2.18
CA SER A 305 -10.60 -1.02 -2.23
C SER A 305 -11.03 -0.41 -0.89
N SER A 306 -11.84 -1.10 -0.09
CA SER A 306 -12.27 -0.67 1.25
C SER A 306 -11.12 -0.67 2.26
N LEU A 307 -10.34 -1.76 2.33
CA LEU A 307 -9.14 -1.87 3.16
C LEU A 307 -8.11 -0.80 2.77
N TRP A 308 -7.91 -0.62 1.47
CA TRP A 308 -7.01 0.39 0.92
C TRP A 308 -7.39 1.80 1.29
N THR A 309 -8.69 2.12 1.17
CA THR A 309 -9.24 3.41 1.58
C THR A 309 -8.94 3.67 3.05
N ALA A 310 -9.19 2.69 3.94
CA ALA A 310 -8.89 2.84 5.36
C ALA A 310 -7.40 3.10 5.63
N MET A 311 -6.49 2.35 4.99
CA MET A 311 -5.05 2.51 5.17
C MET A 311 -4.54 3.89 4.72
N CYS A 312 -4.93 4.33 3.51
CA CYS A 312 -4.51 5.64 2.99
C CYS A 312 -4.98 6.78 3.90
N LEU A 313 -6.26 6.72 4.31
CA LEU A 313 -6.85 7.76 5.15
C LEU A 313 -6.26 7.76 6.56
N MET A 314 -6.03 6.60 7.16
CA MET A 314 -5.41 6.51 8.49
C MET A 314 -3.98 7.06 8.49
N LEU A 315 -3.16 6.63 7.53
CA LEU A 315 -1.76 7.07 7.41
C LEU A 315 -1.70 8.59 7.23
N PHE A 316 -2.46 9.12 6.28
CA PHE A 316 -2.50 10.54 5.98
C PHE A 316 -2.99 11.37 7.16
N THR A 317 -4.10 10.97 7.78
CA THR A 317 -4.68 11.69 8.92
C THR A 317 -3.73 11.70 10.12
N ARG A 318 -3.04 10.59 10.41
CA ARG A 318 -2.12 10.50 11.54
C ARG A 318 -0.90 11.39 11.38
N ILE A 319 -0.38 11.53 10.16
CA ILE A 319 0.75 12.45 9.89
C ILE A 319 0.31 13.89 10.13
N LEU A 320 -0.87 14.28 9.64
CA LEU A 320 -1.40 15.63 9.82
C LEU A 320 -1.83 15.95 11.25
N GLN A 321 -2.36 14.96 11.98
CA GLN A 321 -2.77 15.13 13.37
C GLN A 321 -1.57 15.22 14.32
N GLY A 322 -0.51 14.46 14.05
CA GLY A 322 0.63 14.31 14.95
C GLY A 322 1.78 15.29 14.73
N PHE A 323 1.90 15.89 13.54
CA PHE A 323 3.12 16.58 13.13
C PHE A 323 2.85 17.87 12.34
N THR A 324 3.63 18.91 12.63
CA THR A 324 3.70 20.12 11.79
C THR A 324 4.70 19.90 10.68
N LEU A 325 4.26 19.91 9.43
CA LEU A 325 5.11 19.71 8.25
C LEU A 325 5.74 21.05 7.83
N THR A 326 7.06 21.09 7.70
CA THR A 326 7.80 22.24 7.14
C THR A 326 8.79 21.77 6.09
N LYS A 327 8.99 22.58 5.05
CA LYS A 327 9.94 22.32 3.98
C LYS A 327 11.38 22.48 4.51
N PRO A 328 12.33 21.58 4.19
CA PRO A 328 13.75 21.80 4.46
C PRO A 328 14.24 23.06 3.74
N ALA A 329 15.06 23.88 4.41
CA ALA A 329 15.61 25.09 3.81
C ALA A 329 16.46 24.76 2.57
N GLY A 330 16.14 25.36 1.41
CA GLY A 330 16.97 25.32 0.19
C GLY A 330 16.49 24.41 -0.96
N VAL A 331 15.34 23.73 -0.85
CA VAL A 331 14.80 22.90 -1.95
C VAL A 331 14.00 23.77 -2.94
N ILE A 332 14.34 23.71 -4.23
CA ILE A 332 13.65 24.45 -5.32
C ILE A 332 12.29 23.79 -5.61
N ASP A 333 11.29 24.60 -5.97
CA ASP A 333 9.96 24.14 -6.39
C ASP A 333 10.02 23.47 -7.76
N ASP A 334 10.47 22.21 -7.79
CA ASP A 334 10.39 21.37 -8.98
C ASP A 334 9.80 19.99 -8.61
N PRO A 335 8.55 19.70 -8.98
CA PRO A 335 7.94 18.38 -8.82
C PRO A 335 8.71 17.27 -9.55
N SER A 336 9.47 17.62 -10.60
CA SER A 336 10.25 16.67 -11.40
C SER A 336 11.60 16.30 -10.78
N SER A 337 12.07 17.04 -9.77
CA SER A 337 13.31 16.72 -9.03
C SER A 337 13.18 15.46 -8.14
N PHE A 338 11.97 14.93 -7.96
CA PHE A 338 11.71 13.63 -7.35
C PHE A 338 11.86 12.42 -8.30
N PHE A 339 12.00 12.65 -9.62
CA PHE A 339 11.94 11.60 -10.65
C PHE A 339 13.31 11.06 -11.12
N PHE A 340 14.43 11.62 -10.68
CA PHE A 340 15.76 11.12 -11.02
C PHE A 340 16.61 10.80 -9.78
N LEU A 341 16.24 9.75 -9.05
CA LEU A 341 17.19 8.99 -8.24
C LEU A 341 17.38 7.61 -8.88
N ASN A 342 18.00 7.62 -10.07
CA ASN A 342 18.76 6.50 -10.61
C ASN A 342 19.59 6.97 -11.81
N LYS A 343 20.59 7.83 -11.55
CA LYS A 343 21.87 7.82 -12.29
C LYS A 343 22.93 8.64 -11.57
N ASP A 344 23.38 8.17 -10.41
CA ASP A 344 24.76 8.44 -9.97
C ASP A 344 25.46 7.09 -9.83
N ASP A 345 26.11 6.69 -10.94
CA ASP A 345 27.20 5.73 -10.94
C ASP A 345 28.47 6.50 -10.54
N PRO A 346 29.09 6.23 -9.37
CA PRO A 346 30.38 6.80 -9.05
C PRO A 346 31.48 5.96 -9.73
N SER A 347 31.49 5.91 -11.07
CA SER A 347 32.63 5.39 -11.85
C SER A 347 32.65 5.82 -13.33
N SER A 348 32.66 7.13 -13.59
CA SER A 348 33.42 7.74 -14.72
C SER A 348 33.56 9.25 -14.56
#